data_AF-A0A7S4KGB8-F1
#
_entry.id   AF-A0A7S4KGB8-F1
#
_cell.length_a   1.000
_cell.length_b   1.000
_cell.length_c   1.000
_cell.angle_alpha   90.00
_cell.angle_beta   90.00
_cell.angle_gamma   90.00
#
_symmetry.space_group_name_H-M   'P 1'
#
loop_
_entity.id
_entity.type
_entity.pdbx_description
1 polymer ?
#
loop_
_entity_poly.entity_id
_entity_poly.type
_entity_poly.pdbx_seq_one_letter_code
_entity_poly.pdbx_strand_id
1 'polypeptide(L)'
;TADLPGSLESLMERHVAPHVNDDLQLETDALSEVMAGKRMAAVLRRHQKELERIYTFYAAGDQSLAARGALDSLNVKEMAMLCEDLCLFDSKYGAREMLAAFVRVNIDDELYEAEEEGEEGDGDESELSYSEWTEMLVRIFNGREWAHLPKEERGSGDFEMAFSGWIDNCFVPTAHVAIKQKKRSKGTG
;
A
#
# COMPACT_ATOMS: atom_id res chain seq x y z
N THR A 1 -33.96 39.34 -4.95
CA THR A 1 -33.77 37.96 -5.44
C THR A 1 -32.59 37.39 -4.71
N ALA A 2 -32.74 36.25 -4.04
CA ALA A 2 -31.61 35.63 -3.34
C ALA A 2 -30.53 35.29 -4.37
N ASP A 3 -29.28 35.65 -4.08
CA ASP A 3 -28.12 35.33 -4.91
C ASP A 3 -27.81 33.84 -4.77
N LEU A 4 -28.60 33.06 -5.51
CA LEU A 4 -28.50 31.61 -5.57
C LEU A 4 -27.11 31.15 -6.04
N PRO A 5 -26.51 31.77 -7.08
CA PRO A 5 -25.14 31.45 -7.49
C PRO A 5 -24.11 31.63 -6.38
N GLY A 6 -24.07 32.79 -5.71
CA GLY A 6 -23.11 33.02 -4.62
C GLY A 6 -23.34 32.13 -3.41
N SER A 7 -24.60 31.74 -3.16
CA SER A 7 -24.94 30.81 -2.06
C SER A 7 -24.52 29.36 -2.36
N LEU A 8 -24.61 28.94 -3.63
CA LEU A 8 -24.14 27.62 -4.07
C LEU A 8 -22.62 27.55 -4.06
N GLU A 9 -21.94 28.59 -4.55
CA GLU A 9 -20.48 28.69 -4.56
C GLU A 9 -19.92 28.61 -3.13
N SER A 10 -20.49 29.37 -2.19
CA SER A 10 -20.06 29.33 -0.78
C SER A 10 -20.34 27.98 -0.10
N LEU A 11 -21.40 27.26 -0.51
CA LEU A 11 -21.68 25.91 -0.03
C LEU A 11 -20.67 24.91 -0.58
N MET A 12 -20.32 25.01 -1.86
CA MET A 12 -19.30 24.17 -2.49
C MET A 12 -17.92 24.41 -1.89
N GLU A 13 -17.50 25.66 -1.70
CA GLU A 13 -16.21 25.99 -1.07
C GLU A 13 -16.11 25.51 0.37
N ARG A 14 -17.22 25.56 1.12
CA ARG A 14 -17.21 25.20 2.55
C ARG A 14 -17.33 23.70 2.81
N HIS A 15 -18.00 22.96 1.92
CA HIS A 15 -18.38 21.58 2.19
C HIS A 15 -17.92 20.58 1.13
N VAL A 16 -17.54 21.01 -0.07
CA VAL A 16 -17.09 20.10 -1.13
C VAL A 16 -15.59 20.28 -1.36
N ALA A 17 -15.12 21.52 -1.46
CA ALA A 17 -13.72 21.80 -1.75
C ALA A 17 -12.72 21.18 -0.74
N PRO A 18 -12.95 21.19 0.59
CA PRO A 18 -12.02 20.54 1.52
C PRO A 18 -11.98 19.02 1.33
N HIS A 19 -13.13 18.39 1.08
CA HIS A 19 -13.18 16.95 0.85
C HIS A 19 -12.54 16.56 -0.48
N VAL A 20 -12.69 17.39 -1.53
CA VAL A 20 -12.09 17.12 -2.83
C VAL A 20 -10.59 17.39 -2.83
N ASN A 21 -10.16 18.50 -2.23
CA ASN A 21 -8.78 18.97 -2.31
C ASN A 21 -7.87 18.39 -1.22
N ASP A 22 -8.42 18.00 -0.07
CA ASP A 22 -7.61 17.51 1.06
C ASP A 22 -7.83 16.00 1.31
N ASP A 23 -9.08 15.52 1.24
CA ASP A 23 -9.40 14.11 1.57
C ASP A 23 -9.37 13.17 0.35
N LEU A 24 -9.69 13.68 -0.84
CA LEU A 24 -9.76 12.95 -2.11
C LEU A 24 -8.57 13.23 -3.05
N GLN A 25 -7.51 13.91 -2.58
CA GLN A 25 -6.24 13.89 -3.30
C GLN A 25 -5.66 12.47 -3.25
N LEU A 26 -5.89 11.73 -4.34
CA LEU A 26 -5.45 10.35 -4.50
C LEU A 26 -4.02 10.27 -5.06
N GLU A 27 -3.59 11.27 -5.83
CA GLU A 27 -2.30 11.30 -6.54
C GLU A 27 -1.09 11.64 -5.64
N THR A 28 -1.23 12.65 -4.77
CA THR A 28 -0.11 13.08 -3.91
C THR A 28 -0.60 13.35 -2.50
N ASP A 29 0.04 12.70 -1.52
CA ASP A 29 -0.22 12.94 -0.11
C ASP A 29 1.09 13.18 0.65
N ALA A 30 0.97 13.61 1.91
CA ALA A 30 2.13 13.87 2.77
C ALA A 30 3.04 12.64 2.96
N LEU A 31 2.52 11.42 2.74
CA LEU A 31 3.30 10.19 2.79
C LEU A 31 4.08 9.97 1.48
N SER A 32 3.54 10.36 0.32
CA SER A 32 4.25 10.35 -0.96
C SER A 32 5.57 11.13 -0.90
N GLU A 33 5.59 12.29 -0.25
CA GLU A 33 6.83 13.06 -0.03
C GLU A 33 7.87 12.31 0.83
N VAL A 34 7.40 11.60 1.87
CA VAL A 34 8.26 10.79 2.74
C VAL A 34 8.85 9.62 1.95
N MET A 35 8.05 8.98 1.09
CA MET A 35 8.47 7.84 0.27
C MET A 35 9.50 8.25 -0.80
N ALA A 36 9.34 9.42 -1.41
CA ALA A 36 10.34 10.00 -2.32
C ALA A 36 11.64 10.43 -1.61
N GLY A 37 11.64 10.47 -0.27
CA GLY A 37 12.76 10.89 0.54
C GLY A 37 13.98 9.94 0.49
N LYS A 38 15.19 10.51 0.49
CA LYS A 38 16.46 9.75 0.49
C LYS A 38 16.60 8.79 1.68
N ARG A 39 15.99 9.15 2.82
CA ARG A 39 15.98 8.33 4.05
C ARG A 39 15.13 7.09 3.85
N MET A 40 13.91 7.23 3.34
CA MET A 40 13.06 6.08 3.03
C MET A 40 13.72 5.17 2.01
N ALA A 41 14.27 5.74 0.94
CA ALA A 41 15.02 4.97 -0.05
C ALA A 41 16.20 4.18 0.56
N ALA A 42 16.88 4.72 1.58
CA ALA A 42 17.94 4.01 2.29
C ALA A 42 17.39 2.86 3.17
N VAL A 43 16.23 3.06 3.81
CA VAL A 43 15.55 2.02 4.58
C VAL A 43 15.10 0.88 3.68
N LEU A 44 14.43 1.18 2.55
CA LEU A 44 14.00 0.17 1.59
C LEU A 44 15.18 -0.62 1.01
N ARG A 45 16.27 0.06 0.62
CA ARG A 45 17.51 -0.62 0.17
C ARG A 45 18.13 -1.53 1.23
N ARG A 46 18.10 -1.13 2.50
CA ARG A 46 18.63 -1.96 3.60
C ARG A 46 17.86 -3.28 3.72
N HIS A 47 16.54 -3.25 3.52
CA HIS A 47 15.66 -4.40 3.69
C HIS A 47 15.33 -5.16 2.40
N GLN A 48 15.78 -4.64 1.25
CA GLN A 48 15.44 -5.11 -0.08
C GLN A 48 15.49 -6.63 -0.21
N LYS A 49 16.59 -7.26 0.19
CA LYS A 49 16.77 -8.71 0.05
C LYS A 49 15.70 -9.55 0.77
N GLU A 50 15.28 -9.14 1.97
CA GLU A 50 14.27 -9.89 2.72
C GLU A 50 12.86 -9.55 2.23
N LEU A 51 12.63 -8.29 1.85
CA LEU A 51 11.36 -7.84 1.27
C LEU A 51 11.08 -8.51 -0.09
N GLU A 52 12.06 -8.58 -0.99
CA GLU A 52 11.94 -9.29 -2.29
C GLU A 52 11.57 -10.76 -2.09
N ARG A 53 12.17 -11.44 -1.11
CA ARG A 53 11.85 -12.86 -0.83
C ARG A 53 10.41 -13.05 -0.39
N ILE A 54 9.88 -12.13 0.41
CA ILE A 54 8.49 -12.17 0.87
C ILE A 54 7.58 -11.87 -0.30
N TYR A 55 7.86 -10.78 -1.03
CA TYR A 55 7.14 -10.40 -2.25
C TYR A 55 7.02 -11.57 -3.23
N THR A 56 8.13 -12.13 -3.69
CA THR A 56 8.15 -13.25 -4.65
C THR A 56 7.40 -14.48 -4.13
N PHE A 57 7.37 -14.72 -2.81
CA PHE A 57 6.62 -15.85 -2.28
C PHE A 57 5.10 -15.66 -2.43
N TYR A 58 4.60 -14.45 -2.21
CA TYR A 58 3.17 -14.15 -2.32
C TYR A 58 2.75 -13.91 -3.78
N ALA A 59 3.62 -13.29 -4.61
CA ALA A 59 3.41 -13.13 -6.06
C ALA A 59 3.37 -14.48 -6.79
N ALA A 60 4.16 -15.46 -6.35
CA ALA A 60 4.09 -16.83 -6.87
C ALA A 60 2.96 -17.67 -6.23
N GLY A 61 1.99 -17.02 -5.57
CA GLY A 61 0.90 -17.65 -4.85
C GLY A 61 -0.08 -18.39 -5.76
N ASP A 62 -0.36 -17.81 -6.93
CA ASP A 62 -1.15 -18.44 -7.99
C ASP A 62 -0.28 -19.39 -8.83
N GLN A 63 -0.56 -20.70 -8.74
CA GLN A 63 0.11 -21.75 -9.53
C GLN A 63 -0.76 -22.28 -10.67
N SER A 64 -1.82 -21.55 -11.04
CA SER A 64 -2.59 -21.90 -12.23
C SER A 64 -1.68 -21.90 -13.47
N LEU A 65 -2.00 -22.73 -14.48
CA LEU A 65 -1.20 -22.81 -15.71
C LEU A 65 -1.11 -21.48 -16.46
N ALA A 66 -2.04 -20.55 -16.22
CA ALA A 66 -2.05 -19.19 -16.75
C ALA A 66 -1.10 -18.24 -15.96
N ALA A 67 -0.97 -18.41 -14.64
CA ALA A 67 -0.17 -17.57 -13.76
C ALA A 67 1.36 -17.79 -13.85
N ARG A 68 1.83 -18.76 -14.64
CA ARG A 68 3.28 -18.98 -14.86
C ARG A 68 3.96 -17.86 -15.66
N GLY A 69 3.20 -16.97 -16.29
CA GLY A 69 3.70 -15.78 -16.98
C GLY A 69 3.78 -14.53 -16.12
N ALA A 70 2.98 -14.45 -15.04
CA ALA A 70 2.81 -13.27 -14.17
C ALA A 70 3.40 -13.52 -12.77
N LEU A 71 4.60 -14.07 -12.69
CA LEU A 71 5.25 -14.41 -11.41
C LEU A 71 5.84 -13.19 -10.68
N ASP A 72 5.66 -12.00 -11.22
CA ASP A 72 6.43 -10.81 -10.87
C ASP A 72 5.59 -9.67 -10.27
N SER A 73 4.30 -9.90 -9.98
CA SER A 73 3.31 -8.91 -9.54
C SER A 73 2.37 -9.48 -8.45
N LEU A 74 1.68 -8.60 -7.70
CA LEU A 74 0.76 -8.98 -6.62
C LEU A 74 -0.64 -8.40 -6.82
N ASN A 75 -1.63 -9.26 -7.06
CA ASN A 75 -3.01 -8.79 -7.12
C ASN A 75 -3.63 -8.58 -5.72
N VAL A 76 -4.81 -7.95 -5.67
CA VAL A 76 -5.52 -7.64 -4.42
C VAL A 76 -5.80 -8.87 -3.54
N LYS A 77 -6.01 -10.06 -4.12
CA LYS A 77 -6.28 -11.28 -3.35
C LYS A 77 -5.01 -11.79 -2.66
N GLU A 78 -3.89 -11.73 -3.35
CA GLU A 78 -2.59 -12.11 -2.79
C GLU A 78 -2.16 -11.12 -1.71
N MET A 79 -2.46 -9.83 -1.90
CA MET A 79 -2.24 -8.81 -0.88
C MET A 79 -3.12 -9.04 0.36
N ALA A 80 -4.39 -9.40 0.19
CA ALA A 80 -5.27 -9.76 1.30
C ALA A 80 -4.71 -10.99 2.06
N MET A 81 -4.27 -12.01 1.32
CA MET A 81 -3.69 -13.23 1.89
C MET A 81 -2.41 -12.94 2.69
N LEU A 82 -1.56 -12.05 2.20
CA LEU A 82 -0.37 -11.57 2.93
C LEU A 82 -0.79 -10.89 4.23
N CYS A 83 -1.75 -9.96 4.19
CA CYS A 83 -2.23 -9.26 5.38
C CYS A 83 -2.84 -10.20 6.42
N GLU A 84 -3.60 -11.22 6.01
CA GLU A 84 -4.16 -12.23 6.90
C GLU A 84 -3.06 -13.08 7.54
N ASP A 85 -2.15 -13.63 6.73
CA ASP A 85 -1.06 -14.48 7.19
C ASP A 85 -0.14 -13.77 8.21
N LEU A 86 0.10 -12.49 7.99
CA LEU A 86 0.96 -11.67 8.84
C LEU A 86 0.19 -10.99 9.98
N CYS A 87 -1.11 -11.27 10.12
CA CYS A 87 -1.99 -10.66 11.12
C CYS A 87 -1.91 -9.13 11.12
N LEU A 88 -1.83 -8.53 9.92
CA LEU A 88 -1.81 -7.08 9.73
C LEU A 88 -3.18 -6.45 9.94
N PHE A 89 -4.25 -7.24 9.86
CA PHE A 89 -5.59 -6.78 10.19
C PHE A 89 -5.83 -6.71 11.70
N ASP A 90 -6.40 -5.60 12.15
CA ASP A 90 -6.82 -5.37 13.52
C ASP A 90 -8.06 -4.45 13.60
N SER A 91 -8.39 -3.92 14.78
CA SER A 91 -9.54 -3.03 14.97
C SER A 91 -9.37 -1.65 14.31
N LYS A 92 -8.16 -1.28 13.90
CA LYS A 92 -7.79 0.02 13.34
C LYS A 92 -7.51 -0.07 11.84
N TYR A 93 -6.94 -1.19 11.39
CA TYR A 93 -6.58 -1.44 10.00
C TYR A 93 -7.26 -2.72 9.52
N GLY A 94 -8.29 -2.60 8.68
CA GLY A 94 -9.05 -3.72 8.14
C GLY A 94 -8.90 -3.85 6.62
N ALA A 95 -9.68 -4.77 6.05
CA ALA A 95 -9.72 -5.01 4.60
C ALA A 95 -10.09 -3.75 3.79
N ARG A 96 -10.91 -2.87 4.37
CA ARG A 96 -11.29 -1.60 3.73
C ARG A 96 -10.10 -0.66 3.60
N GLU A 97 -9.33 -0.49 4.67
CA GLU A 97 -8.14 0.36 4.68
C GLU A 97 -7.04 -0.19 3.77
N MET A 98 -6.90 -1.52 3.71
CA MET A 98 -6.02 -2.19 2.75
C MET A 98 -6.45 -1.95 1.30
N LEU A 99 -7.74 -2.12 0.98
CA LEU A 99 -8.25 -1.89 -0.36
C LEU A 99 -8.10 -0.41 -0.78
N ALA A 100 -8.35 0.52 0.13
CA ALA A 100 -8.16 1.95 -0.14
C ALA A 100 -6.68 2.28 -0.43
N ALA A 101 -5.74 1.67 0.29
CA ALA A 101 -4.32 1.80 0.00
C ALA A 101 -3.97 1.17 -1.36
N PHE A 102 -4.50 -0.02 -1.66
CA PHE A 102 -4.25 -0.75 -2.91
C PHE A 102 -4.67 0.10 -4.13
N VAL A 103 -5.92 0.58 -4.10
CA VAL A 103 -6.46 1.45 -5.16
C VAL A 103 -5.62 2.71 -5.31
N ARG A 104 -5.20 3.33 -4.20
CA ARG A 104 -4.39 4.55 -4.26
C ARG A 104 -3.06 4.31 -4.98
N VAL A 105 -2.39 3.19 -4.70
CA VAL A 105 -1.10 2.89 -5.34
C VAL A 105 -1.25 2.57 -6.82
N ASN A 106 -2.35 1.92 -7.24
CA ASN A 106 -2.59 1.62 -8.65
C ASN A 106 -3.12 2.82 -9.47
N ILE A 107 -3.83 3.77 -8.84
CA ILE A 107 -4.37 4.96 -9.52
C ILE A 107 -3.26 5.81 -10.14
N ASP A 108 -2.07 5.84 -9.52
CA ASP A 108 -0.94 6.59 -10.04
C ASP A 108 -0.54 6.08 -11.43
N ASP A 109 -0.59 4.78 -11.70
CA ASP A 109 -0.26 4.20 -13.02
C ASP A 109 -1.39 4.44 -14.05
N GLU A 110 -2.67 4.29 -13.66
CA GLU A 110 -3.84 4.48 -14.54
C GLU A 110 -3.93 5.91 -15.12
N LEU A 111 -3.51 6.92 -14.36
CA LEU A 111 -3.53 8.33 -14.80
C LEU A 111 -2.44 8.67 -15.82
N TYR A 112 -1.27 8.04 -15.74
CA TYR A 112 -0.17 8.31 -16.68
C TYR A 112 -0.31 7.52 -17.99
N GLU A 113 -0.91 6.33 -17.95
CA GLU A 113 -1.15 5.52 -19.16
C GLU A 113 -2.32 6.04 -20.00
N ALA A 114 -3.33 6.67 -19.38
CA ALA A 114 -4.48 7.24 -20.10
C ALA A 114 -4.13 8.45 -21.00
N GLU A 115 -2.96 9.09 -20.81
CA GLU A 115 -2.50 10.20 -21.66
C GLU A 115 -1.73 9.74 -22.92
N GLU A 116 -1.19 8.51 -22.94
CA GLU A 116 -0.42 7.96 -24.06
C GLU A 116 -1.15 6.76 -24.71
N GLU A 117 -1.98 7.08 -25.71
CA GLU A 117 -2.53 6.16 -26.73
C GLU A 117 -3.69 5.22 -26.31
N GLY A 118 -4.75 5.26 -27.11
CA GLY A 118 -5.95 4.41 -26.95
C GLY A 118 -5.71 2.95 -27.33
N GLU A 119 -4.93 2.24 -26.52
CA GLU A 119 -4.89 0.78 -26.50
C GLU A 119 -5.86 0.25 -25.43
N GLU A 120 -6.62 -0.80 -25.77
CA GLU A 120 -7.54 -1.47 -24.86
C GLU A 120 -6.74 -2.06 -23.69
N GLY A 121 -6.86 -1.43 -22.50
CA GLY A 121 -6.20 -1.83 -21.25
C GLY A 121 -6.50 -3.28 -20.91
N ASP A 122 -5.49 -4.13 -21.05
CA ASP A 122 -5.57 -5.57 -20.80
C ASP A 122 -4.72 -5.89 -19.56
N GLY A 123 -5.35 -5.87 -18.39
CA GLY A 123 -5.09 -6.83 -17.31
C GLY A 123 -4.12 -6.48 -16.17
N ASP A 124 -3.11 -5.62 -16.38
CA ASP A 124 -2.07 -5.36 -15.35
C ASP A 124 -2.42 -4.25 -14.35
N GLU A 125 -3.43 -3.40 -14.63
CA GLU A 125 -3.94 -2.31 -13.78
C GLU A 125 -4.51 -2.75 -12.41
N SER A 126 -4.39 -4.03 -12.08
CA SER A 126 -4.88 -4.65 -10.84
C SER A 126 -3.82 -5.42 -10.07
N GLU A 127 -2.55 -5.30 -10.46
CA GLU A 127 -1.42 -5.99 -9.85
C GLU A 127 -0.29 -5.02 -9.47
N LEU A 128 0.28 -5.20 -8.27
CA LEU A 128 1.35 -4.35 -7.76
C LEU A 128 2.71 -4.91 -8.17
N SER A 129 3.56 -4.10 -8.79
CA SER A 129 4.99 -4.33 -8.90
C SER A 129 5.68 -4.32 -7.52
N TYR A 130 6.97 -4.69 -7.47
CA TYR A 130 7.72 -4.67 -6.22
C TYR A 130 7.80 -3.27 -5.59
N SER A 131 7.99 -2.23 -6.40
CA SER A 131 8.03 -0.83 -5.94
C SER A 131 6.70 -0.43 -5.30
N GLU A 132 5.59 -0.66 -5.99
CA GLU A 132 4.24 -0.37 -5.52
C GLU A 132 3.89 -1.17 -4.28
N TRP A 133 4.29 -2.44 -4.23
CA TRP A 133 4.12 -3.25 -3.03
C TRP A 133 4.92 -2.71 -1.83
N THR A 134 6.16 -2.21 -2.04
CA THR A 134 6.89 -1.57 -0.94
C THR A 134 6.23 -0.28 -0.47
N GLU A 135 5.62 0.49 -1.37
CA GLU A 135 4.78 1.63 -1.01
C GLU A 135 3.54 1.19 -0.20
N MET A 136 2.86 0.12 -0.62
CA MET A 136 1.77 -0.48 0.13
C MET A 136 2.18 -0.84 1.56
N LEU A 137 3.38 -1.38 1.77
CA LEU A 137 3.89 -1.66 3.12
C LEU A 137 4.06 -0.39 3.96
N VAL A 138 4.56 0.69 3.36
CA VAL A 138 4.69 1.99 4.04
C VAL A 138 3.31 2.53 4.44
N ARG A 139 2.33 2.42 3.54
CA ARG A 139 0.93 2.83 3.78
C ARG A 139 0.27 1.98 4.87
N ILE A 140 0.49 0.67 4.88
CA ILE A 140 0.03 -0.23 5.96
C ILE A 140 0.63 0.19 7.29
N PHE A 141 1.95 0.37 7.35
CA PHE A 141 2.61 0.81 8.57
C PHE A 141 2.04 2.15 9.07
N ASN A 142 1.84 3.09 8.14
CA ASN A 142 1.26 4.38 8.50
C ASN A 142 -0.16 4.22 9.07
N GLY A 143 -1.04 3.52 8.36
CA GLY A 143 -2.44 3.35 8.73
C GLY A 143 -2.66 2.49 9.97
N ARG A 144 -1.80 1.51 10.23
CA ARG A 144 -1.95 0.57 11.35
C ARG A 144 -1.23 1.02 12.61
N GLU A 145 0.02 1.46 12.46
CA GLU A 145 0.91 1.75 13.59
C GLU A 145 1.02 3.27 13.80
N TRP A 146 1.58 3.98 12.82
CA TRP A 146 2.07 5.35 13.01
C TRP A 146 0.96 6.36 13.27
N ALA A 147 -0.12 6.32 12.47
CA ALA A 147 -1.23 7.27 12.54
C ALA A 147 -1.98 7.21 13.87
N HIS A 148 -1.78 6.17 14.66
CA HIS A 148 -2.44 5.96 15.96
C HIS A 148 -1.53 6.16 17.16
N LEU A 149 -0.23 6.38 16.97
CA LEU A 149 0.66 6.74 18.07
C LEU A 149 0.33 8.16 18.56
N PRO A 150 0.29 8.41 19.89
CA PRO A 150 0.24 9.75 20.46
C PRO A 150 1.35 10.63 19.89
N LYS A 151 1.09 11.93 19.70
CA LYS A 151 2.10 12.86 19.11
C LYS A 151 3.38 12.90 19.94
N GLU A 152 3.26 12.72 21.24
CA GLU A 152 4.34 12.66 22.21
C GLU A 152 5.20 11.40 22.03
N GLU A 153 4.58 10.29 21.63
CA GLU A 153 5.24 9.00 21.35
C GLU A 153 5.81 8.93 19.93
N ARG A 154 5.26 9.70 19.00
CA ARG A 154 5.91 9.95 17.70
C ARG A 154 7.25 10.68 17.88
N GLY A 155 7.35 11.50 18.92
CA GLY A 155 8.62 12.04 19.46
C GLY A 155 9.55 12.65 18.39
N SER A 156 10.86 12.69 18.68
CA SER A 156 11.91 13.04 17.71
C SER A 156 12.22 11.89 16.73
N GLY A 157 11.34 10.90 16.61
CA GLY A 157 11.55 9.71 15.80
C GLY A 157 11.19 9.99 14.34
N ASP A 158 12.17 9.88 13.46
CA ASP A 158 11.93 9.94 12.03
C ASP A 158 11.05 8.76 11.60
N PHE A 159 9.97 9.01 10.85
CA PHE A 159 9.01 7.99 10.37
C PHE A 159 9.72 6.79 9.75
N GLU A 160 10.76 7.05 8.95
CA GLU A 160 11.54 6.04 8.24
C GLU A 160 12.29 5.11 9.20
N MET A 161 12.76 5.61 10.34
CA MET A 161 13.40 4.79 11.36
C MET A 161 12.40 3.92 12.11
N ALA A 162 11.20 4.46 12.39
CA ALA A 162 10.12 3.69 12.98
C ALA A 162 9.65 2.58 12.02
N PHE A 163 9.51 2.90 10.73
CA PHE A 163 9.20 1.93 9.69
C PHE A 163 10.28 0.85 9.56
N SER A 164 11.57 1.23 9.55
CA SER A 164 12.68 0.26 9.56
C SER A 164 12.62 -0.65 10.78
N GLY A 165 12.31 -0.11 11.95
CA GLY A 165 12.18 -0.89 13.17
C GLY A 165 11.00 -1.86 13.11
N TRP A 166 9.88 -1.45 12.53
CA TRP A 166 8.73 -2.32 12.31
C TRP A 166 9.04 -3.46 11.32
N ILE A 167 9.79 -3.18 10.25
CA ILE A 167 10.25 -4.23 9.33
C ILE A 167 11.09 -5.28 10.07
N ASP A 168 12.11 -4.82 10.81
CA ASP A 168 13.07 -5.67 11.51
C ASP A 168 12.41 -6.54 12.60
N ASN A 169 11.49 -5.95 13.38
CA ASN A 169 10.98 -6.57 14.61
C ASN A 169 9.61 -7.23 14.46
N CYS A 170 8.81 -6.80 13.47
CA CYS A 170 7.42 -7.23 13.33
C CYS A 170 7.18 -7.91 11.99
N PHE A 171 7.39 -7.20 10.88
CA PHE A 171 6.97 -7.65 9.56
C PHE A 171 7.76 -8.88 9.07
N VAL A 172 9.09 -8.77 8.95
CA VAL A 172 9.94 -9.85 8.43
C VAL A 172 9.90 -11.11 9.30
N PRO A 173 10.00 -11.04 10.64
CA PRO A 173 9.90 -12.22 11.49
C PRO A 173 8.56 -12.96 11.32
N THR A 174 7.45 -12.21 11.27
CA THR A 174 6.10 -12.81 11.10
C THR A 174 5.97 -13.45 9.72
N ALA A 175 6.42 -12.77 8.66
CA ALA A 175 6.41 -13.31 7.30
C ALA A 175 7.19 -14.62 7.21
N HIS A 176 8.39 -14.69 7.80
CA HIS A 176 9.17 -15.92 7.81
C HIS A 176 8.47 -17.10 8.48
N VAL A 177 7.74 -16.84 9.58
CA VAL A 177 6.95 -17.87 10.25
C VAL A 177 5.79 -18.34 9.35
N ALA A 178 5.02 -17.41 8.78
CA ALA A 178 3.90 -17.73 7.89
C ALA A 178 4.34 -18.52 6.65
N ILE A 179 5.39 -18.06 5.96
CA ILE A 179 5.97 -18.72 4.79
C ILE A 179 6.43 -20.14 5.14
N LYS A 180 7.11 -20.32 6.28
CA LYS A 180 7.56 -21.63 6.74
C LYS A 180 6.39 -22.58 7.03
N GLN A 181 5.31 -22.08 7.62
CA GLN A 181 4.10 -22.86 7.88
C GLN A 181 3.43 -23.28 6.57
N LYS A 182 3.23 -22.35 5.63
CA LYS A 182 2.64 -22.65 4.31
C LYS A 182 3.44 -23.67 3.50
N LYS A 183 4.77 -23.56 3.48
CA LYS A 183 5.64 -24.53 2.81
C LYS A 183 5.51 -25.95 3.39
N ARG A 184 5.29 -26.07 4.71
CA ARG A 184 5.06 -27.38 5.35
C ARG A 184 3.72 -27.97 4.96
N SER A 185 2.65 -27.18 4.95
CA SER A 185 1.30 -27.65 4.60
C SER A 185 1.19 -28.12 3.15
N LYS A 186 1.94 -27.50 2.22
CA LYS A 186 1.97 -27.90 0.80
C LYS A 186 2.79 -29.18 0.54
N GLY A 187 3.71 -29.56 1.44
CA GLY A 187 4.60 -30.73 1.28
C GLY A 187 4.04 -32.04 1.84
N THR A 188 2.86 -32.03 2.45
CA THR A 188 2.20 -33.19 3.09
C THR A 188 0.99 -33.72 2.30
N GLY A 189 0.83 -33.31 1.04
CA GLY A 189 -0.23 -33.75 0.13
C GLY A 189 0.27 -34.71 -0.94
#